data_AF-A0A7X1IWK2-F1
#
_entry.id   AF-A0A7X1IWK2-F1
#
_cell.length_a   1.000
_cell.length_b   1.000
_cell.length_c   1.000
_cell.angle_alpha   90.00
_cell.angle_beta   90.00
_cell.angle_gamma   90.00
#
_symmetry.space_group_name_H-M   'P 1'
#
loop_
_entity.id
_entity.type
_entity.pdbx_description
1 polymer ?
#
loop_
_entity_poly.entity_id
_entity_poly.type
_entity_poly.pdbx_seq_one_letter_code
_entity_poly.pdbx_strand_id
1 'polypeptide(L)'
;MRRSVKYTLVGLVIIAIAGATPFAVEPIVVKIGENSIRQLAKEGNFCETENCSEGIEYTLGFLETNYGLSPHDVKWCMGVDVIAHYELPFGNNLKTGITDRMYKRCGDPRQDEPVGGHTEE
;
A
#
# COMPACT_ATOMS: atom_id res chain seq x y z
N MET A 1 44.57 -3.15 2.60
CA MET A 1 43.35 -3.47 1.83
C MET A 1 42.14 -3.23 2.72
N ARG A 2 41.75 -1.96 2.91
CA ARG A 2 40.86 -1.08 2.10
C ARG A 2 39.46 -1.09 2.73
N ARG A 3 39.26 -0.20 3.72
CA ARG A 3 37.93 0.15 4.27
C ARG A 3 36.90 0.43 3.17
N SER A 4 37.36 0.95 2.02
CA SER A 4 36.55 1.14 0.80
C SER A 4 35.86 -0.16 0.33
N VAL A 5 36.51 -1.33 0.39
CA VAL A 5 35.90 -2.59 -0.08
C VAL A 5 34.70 -2.98 0.78
N LYS A 6 34.76 -2.71 2.10
CA LYS A 6 33.64 -3.00 3.02
C LYS A 6 32.43 -2.12 2.70
N TYR A 7 32.64 -0.84 2.43
CA TYR A 7 31.54 0.06 2.03
C TYR A 7 30.99 -0.27 0.65
N THR A 8 31.84 -0.68 -0.31
CA THR A 8 31.39 -1.12 -1.63
C THR A 8 30.57 -2.42 -1.54
N LEU A 9 30.95 -3.36 -0.68
CA LEU A 9 30.22 -4.61 -0.47
C LEU A 9 28.86 -4.37 0.21
N VAL A 10 28.81 -3.50 1.22
CA VAL A 10 27.55 -3.09 1.86
C VAL A 10 26.64 -2.39 0.85
N GLY A 11 27.18 -1.49 0.04
CA GLY A 11 26.42 -0.83 -1.03
C GLY A 11 25.86 -1.83 -2.06
N LEU A 12 26.65 -2.82 -2.46
CA LEU A 12 26.21 -3.87 -3.39
C LEU A 12 25.11 -4.76 -2.83
N VAL A 13 25.18 -5.09 -1.53
CA VAL A 13 24.13 -5.86 -0.84
C VAL A 13 22.83 -5.05 -0.76
N ILE A 14 22.91 -3.76 -0.44
CA ILE A 14 21.73 -2.87 -0.42
C ILE A 14 21.12 -2.76 -1.81
N ILE A 15 21.93 -2.61 -2.87
CA ILE A 15 21.46 -2.54 -4.27
C ILE A 15 20.85 -3.88 -4.71
N ALA A 16 21.42 -5.02 -4.32
CA ALA A 16 20.87 -6.34 -4.65
C ALA A 16 19.53 -6.58 -3.95
N ILE A 17 19.40 -6.18 -2.69
CA ILE A 17 18.13 -6.25 -1.95
C ILE A 17 17.10 -5.29 -2.54
N ALA A 18 17.51 -4.05 -2.87
CA ALA A 18 16.68 -3.03 -3.52
C ALA A 18 16.23 -3.43 -4.94
N GLY A 19 17.06 -4.18 -5.67
CA GLY A 19 16.77 -4.68 -7.02
C GLY A 19 15.80 -5.87 -7.03
N ALA A 20 15.77 -6.68 -5.97
CA ALA A 20 14.84 -7.79 -5.81
C ALA A 20 13.50 -7.40 -5.16
N THR A 21 13.44 -6.25 -4.48
CA THR A 21 12.24 -5.78 -3.76
C THR A 21 11.01 -5.52 -4.64
N PRO A 22 11.10 -4.94 -5.87
CA PRO A 22 9.89 -4.55 -6.60
C PRO A 22 8.97 -5.74 -6.93
N PHE A 23 9.53 -6.94 -7.12
CA PHE A 23 8.75 -8.14 -7.47
C PHE A 23 8.14 -8.87 -6.26
N ALA A 24 8.75 -8.78 -5.08
CA ALA A 24 8.27 -9.49 -3.89
C ALA A 24 7.23 -8.68 -3.09
N VAL A 25 7.19 -7.36 -3.26
CA VAL A 25 6.31 -6.47 -2.49
C VAL A 25 4.88 -6.54 -2.99
N GLU A 26 4.66 -6.67 -4.29
CA GLU A 26 3.32 -6.70 -4.91
C GLU A 26 2.37 -7.78 -4.39
N PRO A 27 2.72 -9.06 -4.36
CA PRO A 27 1.83 -10.08 -3.83
C PRO A 27 1.52 -9.87 -2.33
N ILE A 28 2.46 -9.28 -1.57
CA ILE A 28 2.26 -9.00 -0.14
C ILE A 28 1.27 -7.84 0.03
N VAL A 29 1.48 -6.74 -0.68
CA VAL A 29 0.63 -5.55 -0.62
C VAL A 29 -0.79 -5.87 -1.07
N VAL A 30 -0.96 -6.58 -2.19
CA VAL A 30 -2.28 -7.02 -2.68
C VAL A 30 -2.99 -7.89 -1.66
N LYS A 31 -2.26 -8.79 -0.97
CA LYS A 31 -2.83 -9.64 0.08
C LYS A 31 -3.25 -8.85 1.33
N ILE A 32 -2.48 -7.83 1.70
CA ILE A 32 -2.84 -6.91 2.78
C ILE A 32 -4.13 -6.16 2.42
N GLY A 33 -4.22 -5.63 1.21
CA GLY A 33 -5.41 -4.93 0.74
C GLY A 33 -6.63 -5.83 0.60
N GLU A 34 -6.48 -7.07 0.11
CA GLU A 34 -7.58 -8.04 0.08
C GLU A 34 -8.12 -8.34 1.48
N ASN A 35 -7.23 -8.44 2.47
CA ASN A 35 -7.65 -8.63 3.86
C ASN A 35 -8.34 -7.38 4.44
N SER A 36 -7.89 -6.17 4.07
CA SER A 36 -8.57 -4.92 4.43
C SER A 36 -9.97 -4.86 3.82
N ILE A 37 -10.12 -5.19 2.54
CA ILE A 37 -11.42 -5.26 1.85
C ILE A 37 -12.33 -6.31 2.50
N ARG A 38 -11.79 -7.46 2.93
CA ARG A 38 -12.55 -8.45 3.71
C ARG A 38 -13.02 -7.89 5.04
N GLN A 39 -12.21 -7.09 5.74
CA GLN A 39 -12.62 -6.45 6.99
C GLN A 39 -13.72 -5.43 6.74
N LEU A 40 -13.59 -4.58 5.71
CA LEU A 40 -14.64 -3.65 5.28
C LEU A 40 -15.94 -4.39 4.93
N ALA A 41 -15.84 -5.52 4.23
CA ALA A 41 -16.99 -6.34 3.90
C ALA A 41 -17.68 -6.93 5.14
N LYS A 42 -16.91 -7.31 6.16
CA LYS A 42 -17.45 -7.80 7.45
C LYS A 42 -18.12 -6.68 8.23
N GLU A 43 -17.48 -5.52 8.31
CA GLU A 43 -18.01 -4.34 9.02
C GLU A 43 -19.28 -3.81 8.36
N GLY A 44 -19.32 -3.80 7.03
CA GLY A 44 -20.51 -3.46 6.23
C GLY A 44 -21.60 -4.54 6.20
N ASN A 45 -21.37 -5.68 6.86
CA ASN A 45 -22.29 -6.83 6.92
C ASN A 45 -22.65 -7.40 5.53
N PHE A 46 -21.69 -7.34 4.59
CA PHE A 46 -21.81 -7.87 3.23
C PHE A 46 -21.38 -9.35 3.10
N CYS A 47 -20.89 -9.94 4.18
CA CYS A 47 -20.47 -11.35 4.20
C CYS A 47 -21.65 -12.28 4.49
N GLU A 48 -22.17 -12.96 3.48
CA GLU A 48 -23.23 -13.96 3.67
C GLU A 48 -22.68 -15.34 4.09
N THR A 49 -21.44 -15.63 3.71
CA THR A 49 -20.73 -16.89 3.99
C THR A 49 -19.52 -16.69 4.92
N GLU A 50 -19.07 -17.74 5.62
CA GLU A 50 -17.89 -17.69 6.51
C GLU A 50 -16.60 -17.23 5.80
N ASN A 51 -16.47 -17.59 4.50
CA ASN A 51 -15.33 -17.21 3.67
C ASN A 51 -15.39 -15.75 3.18
N CYS A 52 -16.56 -15.09 3.31
CA CYS A 52 -16.84 -13.72 2.86
C CYS A 52 -16.38 -13.43 1.42
N SER A 53 -16.44 -14.42 0.52
CA SER A 53 -16.06 -14.20 -0.88
C SER A 53 -17.01 -13.22 -1.58
N GLU A 54 -18.31 -13.34 -1.32
CA GLU A 54 -19.33 -12.45 -1.91
C GLU A 54 -19.17 -11.01 -1.43
N GLY A 55 -18.92 -10.80 -0.13
CA GLY A 55 -18.72 -9.47 0.42
C GLY A 55 -17.46 -8.79 -0.11
N ILE A 56 -16.38 -9.56 -0.35
CA ILE A 56 -15.17 -9.06 -0.99
C ILE A 56 -15.45 -8.66 -2.44
N GLU A 57 -16.15 -9.51 -3.20
CA GLU A 57 -16.48 -9.24 -4.60
C GLU A 57 -17.40 -8.02 -4.74
N TYR A 58 -18.41 -7.91 -3.86
CA TYR A 58 -19.29 -6.74 -3.79
C TYR A 58 -18.51 -5.45 -3.50
N THR A 59 -17.65 -5.49 -2.48
CA THR A 59 -16.83 -4.32 -2.10
C THR A 59 -15.84 -3.96 -3.20
N LEU A 60 -15.22 -4.95 -3.85
CA LEU A 60 -14.35 -4.73 -5.00
C LEU A 60 -15.10 -4.11 -6.18
N GLY A 61 -16.28 -4.63 -6.54
CA GLY A 61 -17.09 -4.08 -7.63
C GLY A 61 -17.57 -2.66 -7.34
N PHE A 62 -17.91 -2.37 -6.09
CA PHE A 62 -18.22 -1.02 -5.63
C PHE A 62 -17.00 -0.09 -5.80
N LEU A 63 -15.83 -0.49 -5.33
CA LEU A 63 -14.60 0.31 -5.43
C LEU A 63 -14.13 0.46 -6.87
N GLU A 64 -14.23 -0.58 -7.70
CA GLU A 64 -13.93 -0.52 -9.13
C GLU A 64 -14.84 0.49 -9.85
N THR A 65 -16.14 0.46 -9.55
CA THR A 65 -17.11 1.37 -10.18
C THR A 65 -16.90 2.82 -9.74
N ASN A 66 -16.57 3.07 -8.47
CA ASN A 66 -16.41 4.43 -7.95
C ASN A 66 -15.05 5.04 -8.30
N TYR A 67 -13.97 4.25 -8.28
CA TYR A 67 -12.61 4.74 -8.50
C TYR A 67 -12.09 4.49 -9.93
N GLY A 68 -12.82 3.71 -10.75
CA GLY A 68 -12.41 3.38 -12.13
C GLY A 68 -11.11 2.58 -12.20
N LEU A 69 -10.76 1.88 -11.12
CA LEU A 69 -9.53 1.09 -10.98
C LEU A 69 -9.81 -0.40 -11.18
N SER A 70 -8.85 -1.14 -11.75
CA SER A 70 -8.98 -2.59 -11.86
C SER A 70 -9.07 -3.23 -10.45
N PRO A 71 -9.75 -4.38 -10.27
CA PRO A 71 -9.83 -5.06 -8.98
C PRO A 71 -8.47 -5.37 -8.35
N HIS A 72 -7.46 -5.62 -9.20
CA HIS A 72 -6.09 -5.84 -8.74
C HIS A 72 -5.46 -4.54 -8.21
N ASP A 73 -5.67 -3.42 -8.89
CA ASP A 73 -5.16 -2.13 -8.45
C ASP A 73 -5.88 -1.63 -7.20
N VAL A 74 -7.19 -1.85 -7.06
CA VAL A 74 -7.94 -1.57 -5.81
C VAL A 74 -7.31 -2.30 -4.63
N LYS A 75 -7.00 -3.61 -4.77
CA LYS A 75 -6.31 -4.38 -3.72
C LYS A 75 -4.92 -3.84 -3.43
N TRP A 76 -4.15 -3.47 -4.46
CA TRP A 76 -2.86 -2.84 -4.26
C TRP A 76 -3.00 -1.55 -3.46
N CYS A 77 -3.92 -0.66 -3.85
CA CYS A 77 -4.10 0.65 -3.25
C CYS A 77 -4.57 0.60 -1.81
N MET A 78 -5.55 -0.25 -1.50
CA MET A 78 -5.95 -0.54 -0.12
C MET A 78 -4.79 -1.11 0.70
N GLY A 79 -3.95 -1.95 0.10
CA GLY A 79 -2.76 -2.50 0.77
C GLY A 79 -1.71 -1.44 1.08
N VAL A 80 -1.43 -0.55 0.11
CA VAL A 80 -0.53 0.60 0.30
C VAL A 80 -1.06 1.50 1.40
N ASP A 81 -2.37 1.73 1.45
CA ASP A 81 -3.01 2.57 2.43
C ASP A 81 -2.84 2.08 3.87
N VAL A 82 -3.05 0.79 4.09
CA VAL A 82 -2.78 0.15 5.39
C VAL A 82 -1.30 0.32 5.79
N ILE A 83 -0.38 0.16 4.84
CA ILE A 83 1.06 0.32 5.09
C ILE A 83 1.40 1.79 5.41
N ALA A 84 0.80 2.73 4.69
CA ALA A 84 0.98 4.17 4.86
C ALA A 84 0.46 4.65 6.23
N HIS A 85 -0.63 4.09 6.73
CA HIS A 85 -1.18 4.42 8.04
C HIS A 85 -0.53 3.67 9.22
N TYR A 86 0.24 2.59 8.97
CA TYR A 86 0.90 1.83 10.03
C TYR A 86 2.12 2.57 10.61
N GLU A 87 2.02 3.15 11.81
CA GLU A 87 3.13 3.89 12.43
C GLU A 87 4.29 2.97 12.84
N LEU A 88 5.49 3.28 12.35
CA LEU A 88 6.71 2.60 12.77
C LEU A 88 7.37 3.36 13.93
N PRO A 89 8.01 2.67 14.88
CA PRO A 89 8.72 3.30 16.00
C PRO A 89 9.94 4.13 15.55
N PHE A 90 10.39 3.96 14.31
CA PHE A 90 11.42 4.76 13.66
C PHE A 90 11.27 4.70 12.13
N GLY A 91 11.77 5.71 11.41
CA GLY A 91 11.86 5.69 9.94
C GLY A 91 10.58 6.08 9.18
N ASN A 92 9.61 6.73 9.83
CA ASN A 92 8.36 7.16 9.19
C ASN A 92 8.59 8.03 7.94
N ASN A 93 9.57 8.94 7.93
CA ASN A 93 9.87 9.75 6.73
C ASN A 93 10.32 8.92 5.51
N LEU A 94 11.12 7.87 5.75
CA LEU A 94 11.54 6.96 4.67
C LEU A 94 10.35 6.12 4.19
N LYS A 95 9.51 5.67 5.12
CA LYS A 95 8.27 4.95 4.83
C LYS A 95 7.35 5.79 3.95
N THR A 96 7.07 7.04 4.34
CA THR A 96 6.23 7.98 3.58
C THR A 96 6.75 8.15 2.15
N GLY A 97 8.06 8.38 1.97
CA GLY A 97 8.62 8.50 0.62
C GLY A 97 8.48 7.22 -0.24
N ILE A 98 8.49 6.04 0.39
CA ILE A 98 8.25 4.76 -0.29
C ILE A 98 6.76 4.61 -0.63
N THR A 99 5.86 4.85 0.34
CA THR A 99 4.42 4.71 0.16
C THR A 99 3.86 5.72 -0.85
N ASP A 100 4.34 6.97 -0.85
CA ASP A 100 3.98 7.98 -1.86
C ASP A 100 4.31 7.51 -3.28
N ARG A 101 5.44 6.82 -3.44
CA ARG A 101 5.81 6.25 -4.73
C ARG A 101 4.93 5.06 -5.10
N MET A 102 4.49 4.27 -4.12
CA MET A 102 3.56 3.15 -4.34
C MET A 102 2.15 3.64 -4.70
N TYR A 103 1.70 4.77 -4.15
CA TYR A 103 0.43 5.41 -4.48
C TYR A 103 0.35 5.96 -5.90
N LYS A 104 1.47 6.20 -6.59
CA LYS A 104 1.44 6.68 -7.98
C LYS A 104 0.62 5.79 -8.93
N ARG A 105 0.48 4.50 -8.62
CA ARG A 105 -0.32 3.54 -9.37
C ARG A 105 -1.83 3.68 -9.10
N CYS A 106 -2.21 4.28 -7.98
CA CYS A 106 -3.58 4.39 -7.48
C CYS A 106 -4.33 5.63 -7.96
N GLY A 107 -3.64 6.56 -8.64
CA GLY A 107 -4.09 7.95 -8.71
C GLY A 107 -3.57 8.73 -7.51
N ASP A 108 -3.36 10.04 -7.68
CA ASP A 108 -2.76 10.90 -6.64
C ASP A 108 -3.74 11.06 -5.46
N PRO A 109 -3.47 10.49 -4.27
CA PRO A 109 -4.37 10.60 -3.11
C PRO A 109 -4.52 12.05 -2.61
N ARG A 110 -3.64 12.97 -3.05
CA ARG A 110 -3.71 14.40 -2.73
C ARG A 110 -4.88 15.13 -3.39
N GLN A 111 -5.66 14.46 -4.25
CA GLN A 111 -6.89 15.02 -4.80
C GLN A 111 -8.11 14.80 -3.88
N ASP A 112 -8.02 13.89 -2.91
CA ASP A 112 -9.11 13.55 -1.99
C ASP A 112 -8.89 14.05 -0.55
N GLU A 113 -7.77 14.74 -0.27
CA GLU A 113 -7.64 15.51 0.98
C GLU A 113 -8.65 16.67 0.95
N PRO A 114 -9.57 16.79 1.92
CA PRO A 114 -10.32 18.02 2.07
C PRO A 114 -9.29 19.13 2.29
N VAL A 115 -9.34 20.16 1.46
CA VAL A 115 -8.55 21.39 1.59
C VAL A 115 -8.80 21.98 2.99
N GLY A 116 -7.99 21.55 3.95
CA GLY A 116 -8.17 21.77 5.37
C GLY A 116 -7.00 22.55 5.93
N GLY A 117 -7.01 23.86 5.66
CA GLY A 117 -6.40 24.87 6.50
C GLY A 117 -4.87 24.93 6.54
N HIS A 118 -4.28 25.60 5.54
CA HIS A 118 -3.12 26.45 5.82
C HIS A 118 -3.52 27.42 6.94
N THR A 119 -3.04 27.19 8.16
CA THR A 119 -2.84 28.27 9.12
C THR A 119 -1.34 28.38 9.31
N GLU A 120 -0.77 29.34 8.58
CA GLU A 120 0.54 29.90 8.91
C GLU A 120 0.41 30.57 10.29
N GLU A 121 1.25 30.17 11.24
CA GLU A 121 1.66 31.02 12.36
C GLU A 121 3.18 31.19 12.30
#